data_AF-A0ABC9WPG5-F1
#
_entry.id   AF-A0ABC9WPG5-F1
#
_cell.length_a   1.000
_cell.length_b   1.000
_cell.length_c   1.000
_cell.angle_alpha   90.00
_cell.angle_beta   90.00
_cell.angle_gamma   90.00
#
_symmetry.space_group_name_H-M   'P 1'
#
loop_
_entity.id
_entity.type
_entity.pdbx_description
1 polymer ?
#
loop_
_entity_poly.entity_id
_entity_poly.type
_entity_poly.pdbx_seq_one_letter_code
_entity_poly.pdbx_strand_id
1 'polypeptide(L)'
;MVFTADLKKTCKENGTCSLCLFRAPTISDMLNDEDLLYTVRLKLDPCHPTVKNWRNLASKWGMTYDELCFLEQKPQSPTLEFLLRNSDRTVEQLIDLCKFYKRIDVVKVLLKWVEEEWPKRGNKTYQNDF
;
A
#
# COMPACT_ATOMS: atom_id res chain seq x y z
N MET A 1 -18.29 18.67 -24.73
CA MET A 1 -17.07 17.98 -24.26
C MET A 1 -16.12 19.05 -23.76
N VAL A 2 -15.82 19.10 -22.46
CA VAL A 2 -14.71 19.89 -21.94
C VAL A 2 -13.89 18.95 -21.07
N PHE A 3 -12.73 18.57 -21.58
CA PHE A 3 -11.68 17.90 -20.82
C PHE A 3 -10.82 18.98 -20.15
N THR A 4 -10.74 18.86 -18.81
CA THR A 4 -9.56 19.05 -17.97
C THR A 4 -8.72 20.33 -18.11
N ALA A 5 -8.81 21.20 -17.10
CA ALA A 5 -7.65 21.79 -16.43
C ALA A 5 -8.07 22.28 -15.04
N ASP A 6 -7.14 22.28 -14.10
CA ASP A 6 -7.22 22.83 -12.74
C ASP A 6 -7.96 22.05 -11.65
N LEU A 7 -7.30 20.99 -11.18
CA LEU A 7 -7.32 20.66 -9.75
C LEU A 7 -5.92 20.29 -9.22
N LYS A 8 -4.93 21.15 -9.49
CA LYS A 8 -3.76 21.27 -8.61
C LYS A 8 -4.04 22.32 -7.55
N LYS A 9 -5.07 22.11 -6.72
CA LYS A 9 -5.16 22.80 -5.44
C LYS A 9 -4.30 21.99 -4.46
N THR A 10 -3.11 22.49 -4.19
CA THR A 10 -2.27 21.98 -3.10
C THR A 10 -3.06 22.04 -1.81
N CYS A 11 -3.38 20.88 -1.25
CA CYS A 11 -3.96 20.78 0.08
C CYS A 11 -2.98 21.43 1.06
N LYS A 12 -3.44 22.40 1.85
CA LYS A 12 -2.59 22.99 2.90
C LYS A 12 -2.14 21.88 3.83
N GLU A 13 -0.84 21.79 4.08
CA GLU A 13 -0.28 21.05 5.21
C GLU A 13 -1.05 21.49 6.46
N ASN A 14 -1.69 20.54 7.15
CA ASN A 14 -2.46 20.72 8.40
C ASN A 14 -3.96 21.06 8.29
N GLY A 15 -4.58 21.06 7.10
CA GLY A 15 -6.04 21.20 6.95
C GLY A 15 -6.75 19.91 6.54
N THR A 16 -7.81 19.51 7.24
CA THR A 16 -8.72 18.43 6.80
C THR A 16 -9.48 18.88 5.55
N CYS A 17 -9.01 18.43 4.39
CA CYS A 17 -9.68 18.68 3.12
C CYS A 17 -10.74 17.58 2.87
N SER A 18 -11.98 17.98 2.57
CA SER A 18 -13.10 17.06 2.33
C SER A 18 -12.82 16.08 1.19
N LEU A 19 -12.22 16.53 0.09
CA LEU A 19 -11.81 15.66 -1.02
C LEU A 19 -10.73 14.65 -0.61
N CYS A 20 -9.89 15.01 0.35
CA CYS A 20 -8.79 14.20 0.88
C CYS A 20 -9.30 13.14 1.87
N LEU A 21 -10.40 13.43 2.56
CA LEU A 21 -11.08 12.50 3.45
C LEU A 21 -11.74 11.34 2.68
N PHE A 22 -12.14 11.55 1.43
CA PHE A 22 -12.80 10.52 0.60
C PHE A 22 -11.89 9.88 -0.46
N ARG A 23 -10.61 10.24 -0.51
CA ARG A 23 -9.71 9.62 -1.49
C ARG A 23 -9.46 8.15 -1.18
N ALA A 24 -9.23 7.37 -2.24
CA ALA A 24 -8.74 6.00 -2.13
C ALA A 24 -7.35 6.00 -1.45
N PRO A 25 -7.06 5.00 -0.60
CA PRO A 25 -5.73 4.86 -0.01
C PRO A 25 -4.72 4.44 -1.07
N THR A 26 -3.53 5.01 -0.96
CA THR A 26 -2.34 4.61 -1.71
C THR A 26 -1.47 3.65 -0.90
N ILE A 27 -0.51 3.00 -1.55
CA ILE A 27 0.50 2.20 -0.86
C ILE A 27 1.30 3.08 0.11
N SER A 28 1.56 4.35 -0.21
CA SER A 28 2.19 5.28 0.73
C SER A 28 1.38 5.45 2.02
N ASP A 29 0.05 5.45 1.95
CA ASP A 29 -0.80 5.56 3.14
C ASP A 29 -0.75 4.28 3.98
N MET A 30 -0.79 3.14 3.31
CA MET A 30 -0.63 1.82 3.91
C MET A 30 0.73 1.71 4.64
N LEU A 31 1.79 2.26 4.07
CA LEU A 31 3.14 2.25 4.64
C LEU A 31 3.28 3.07 5.93
N ASN A 32 2.38 4.03 6.18
CA ASN A 32 2.35 4.81 7.42
C ASN A 32 1.67 4.04 8.59
N ASP A 33 1.09 2.87 8.32
CA ASP A 33 0.51 1.99 9.34
C ASP A 33 1.48 0.83 9.64
N GLU A 34 2.20 0.94 10.75
CA GLU A 34 3.30 0.01 11.08
C GLU A 34 2.81 -1.43 11.32
N ASP A 35 1.66 -1.60 11.97
CA ASP A 35 1.06 -2.92 12.27
C ASP A 35 0.59 -3.61 10.99
N LEU A 36 -0.04 -2.86 10.10
CA LEU A 36 -0.42 -3.34 8.79
C LEU A 36 0.80 -3.73 7.96
N LEU A 37 1.80 -2.85 7.90
CA LEU A 37 3.04 -3.10 7.16
C LEU A 37 3.75 -4.34 7.69
N TYR A 38 3.86 -4.48 9.02
CA TYR A 38 4.43 -5.66 9.66
C TYR A 38 3.69 -6.94 9.25
N THR A 39 2.35 -6.91 9.29
CA THR A 39 1.52 -8.05 8.91
C THR A 39 1.69 -8.43 7.43
N VAL A 40 1.76 -7.45 6.54
CA VAL A 40 1.95 -7.67 5.10
C VAL A 40 3.33 -8.26 4.84
N ARG A 41 4.38 -7.74 5.49
CA ARG A 41 5.76 -8.27 5.38
C ARG A 41 5.85 -9.72 5.85
N LEU A 42 5.28 -10.05 7.01
CA LEU A 42 5.25 -11.43 7.51
C LEU A 42 4.64 -12.41 6.51
N LYS A 43 3.64 -11.97 5.73
CA LYS A 43 2.95 -12.79 4.74
C LYS A 43 3.69 -12.87 3.41
N LEU A 44 4.37 -11.80 2.99
CA LEU A 44 4.93 -11.69 1.65
C LEU A 44 6.43 -11.94 1.58
N ASP A 45 7.21 -11.74 2.66
CA ASP A 45 8.65 -11.96 2.68
C ASP A 45 9.06 -13.44 2.53
N PRO A 46 8.40 -14.42 3.20
CA PRO A 46 8.81 -15.81 3.11
C PRO A 46 8.76 -16.36 1.67
N CYS A 47 9.81 -17.10 1.29
CA CYS A 47 9.82 -17.88 0.06
C CYS A 47 9.27 -19.28 0.34
N HIS A 48 8.15 -19.64 -0.29
CA HIS A 48 7.58 -20.98 -0.23
C HIS A 48 7.36 -21.52 -1.65
N PRO A 49 7.72 -22.78 -1.94
CA PRO A 49 7.72 -23.30 -3.32
C PRO A 49 6.41 -23.15 -4.09
N THR A 50 5.27 -23.22 -3.39
CA THR A 50 3.93 -23.19 -3.99
C THR A 50 3.16 -21.90 -3.76
N VAL A 51 3.63 -21.03 -2.87
CA VAL A 51 2.92 -19.78 -2.51
C VAL A 51 3.67 -18.60 -3.10
N LYS A 52 2.96 -17.80 -3.89
CA LYS A 52 3.54 -16.62 -4.55
C LYS A 52 3.84 -15.54 -3.52
N ASN A 53 5.00 -14.91 -3.62
CA ASN A 53 5.50 -13.97 -2.62
C ASN A 53 5.76 -12.58 -3.23
N TRP A 54 6.42 -11.69 -2.49
CA TRP A 54 6.80 -10.35 -2.95
C TRP A 54 7.46 -10.36 -4.33
N ARG A 55 8.28 -11.37 -4.63
CA ARG A 55 9.06 -11.45 -5.88
C ARG A 55 8.15 -11.63 -7.10
N ASN A 56 7.08 -12.42 -6.95
CA ASN A 56 6.09 -12.60 -8.02
C ASN A 56 5.27 -11.33 -8.24
N LEU A 57 4.89 -10.66 -7.15
CA LEU A 57 4.16 -9.40 -7.19
C LEU A 57 5.00 -8.32 -7.90
N ALA A 58 6.24 -8.14 -7.46
CA ALA A 58 7.21 -7.20 -8.01
C ALA A 58 7.49 -7.45 -9.50
N SER A 59 7.72 -8.71 -9.89
CA SER A 59 7.91 -9.09 -11.30
C SER A 59 6.68 -8.76 -12.16
N LYS A 60 5.46 -9.00 -11.66
CA LYS A 60 4.23 -8.68 -12.38
C LYS A 60 4.02 -7.18 -12.57
N TRP A 61 4.55 -6.36 -11.66
CA TRP A 61 4.57 -4.91 -11.78
C TRP A 61 5.83 -4.35 -12.47
N GLY A 62 6.62 -5.20 -13.10
CA GLY A 62 7.66 -4.79 -14.05
C GLY A 62 9.06 -4.64 -13.44
N MET A 63 9.29 -5.06 -12.19
CA MET A 63 10.66 -5.15 -11.68
C MET A 63 11.46 -6.21 -12.45
N THR A 64 12.63 -5.82 -12.92
CA THR A 64 13.54 -6.66 -13.71
C THR A 64 14.15 -7.78 -12.85
N TYR A 65 14.67 -8.82 -13.50
CA TYR A 65 15.33 -9.91 -12.79
C TYR A 65 16.49 -9.42 -11.90
N ASP A 66 17.32 -8.51 -12.41
CA ASP A 66 18.47 -7.97 -11.68
C ASP A 66 18.04 -7.15 -10.47
N GLU A 67 16.96 -6.36 -10.59
CA GLU A 67 16.40 -5.64 -9.44
C GLU A 67 15.85 -6.57 -8.37
N LEU A 68 15.22 -7.69 -8.77
CA LEU A 68 14.71 -8.69 -7.83
C LEU A 68 15.87 -9.36 -7.08
N CYS A 69 16.92 -9.77 -7.80
CA CYS A 69 18.12 -10.34 -7.18
C CYS A 69 18.84 -9.34 -6.27
N PHE A 70 18.87 -8.06 -6.64
CA PHE A 70 19.42 -7.01 -5.79
C PHE A 70 18.66 -6.87 -4.47
N LEU A 71 17.32 -6.95 -4.49
CA LEU A 71 16.52 -6.91 -3.26
C LEU A 71 16.72 -8.15 -2.38
N GLU A 72 16.92 -9.33 -2.96
CA GLU A 72 17.20 -10.57 -2.21
C GLU A 72 18.51 -10.52 -1.42
N GLN A 73 19.47 -9.70 -1.86
CA GLN A 73 20.79 -9.56 -1.21
C GLN A 73 20.78 -8.54 -0.06
N LYS A 74 19.73 -7.72 0.05
CA LYS A 74 19.65 -6.68 1.07
C LYS A 74 19.24 -7.26 2.44
N PRO A 75 19.72 -6.69 3.55
CA PRO A 75 19.24 -7.05 4.88
C PRO A 75 17.81 -6.53 5.16
N GLN A 76 17.33 -5.56 4.40
CA GLN A 76 15.97 -5.03 4.53
C GLN A 76 14.92 -5.99 3.94
N SER A 77 13.69 -5.87 4.42
CA SER A 77 12.55 -6.62 3.87
C SER A 77 12.35 -6.29 2.39
N PRO A 78 12.40 -7.28 1.48
CA PRO A 78 12.18 -7.03 0.06
C PRO A 78 10.72 -6.64 -0.24
N THR A 79 9.76 -7.06 0.59
CA THR A 79 8.36 -6.56 0.51
C THR A 79 8.30 -5.05 0.75
N LEU A 80 9.02 -4.52 1.74
CA LEU A 80 9.05 -3.08 2.01
C LEU A 80 9.59 -2.30 0.82
N GLU A 81 10.71 -2.70 0.25
CA GLU A 81 11.32 -2.04 -0.91
C GLU A 81 10.39 -2.10 -2.14
N PHE A 82 9.74 -3.24 -2.37
CA PHE A 82 8.74 -3.39 -3.43
C PHE A 82 7.56 -2.40 -3.26
N LEU A 83 7.04 -2.27 -2.04
CA LEU A 83 5.94 -1.36 -1.74
C LEU A 83 6.36 0.11 -1.87
N LEU A 84 7.56 0.48 -1.38
CA LEU A 84 8.11 1.83 -1.51
C LEU A 84 8.26 2.26 -2.98
N ARG A 85 8.74 1.36 -3.84
CA ARG A 85 8.86 1.63 -5.29
C ARG A 85 7.52 1.80 -6.01
N ASN A 86 6.42 1.41 -5.37
CA ASN A 86 5.06 1.49 -5.90
C ASN A 86 4.15 2.36 -5.01
N SER A 87 4.72 3.25 -4.19
CA SER A 87 4.00 4.04 -3.18
C SER A 87 2.81 4.83 -3.75
N ASP A 88 2.91 5.29 -4.99
CA ASP A 88 1.86 6.06 -5.68
C ASP A 88 0.67 5.22 -6.15
N ARG A 89 0.81 3.88 -6.23
CA ARG A 89 -0.31 3.00 -6.60
C ARG A 89 -1.36 2.97 -5.49
N THR A 90 -2.60 2.71 -5.87
CA THR A 90 -3.69 2.52 -4.89
C THR A 90 -3.57 1.16 -4.20
N VAL A 91 -4.10 1.07 -2.97
CA VAL A 91 -4.20 -0.22 -2.28
C VAL A 91 -5.14 -1.18 -3.01
N GLU A 92 -6.14 -0.67 -3.74
CA GLU A 92 -7.01 -1.48 -4.61
C GLU A 92 -6.21 -2.22 -5.69
N GLN A 93 -5.28 -1.53 -6.35
CA GLN A 93 -4.39 -2.17 -7.33
C GLN A 93 -3.51 -3.25 -6.69
N LEU A 94 -3.03 -3.04 -5.46
CA LEU A 94 -2.29 -4.06 -4.71
C LEU A 94 -3.19 -5.27 -4.38
N ILE A 95 -4.43 -5.03 -3.94
CA ILE A 95 -5.42 -6.07 -3.66
C ILE A 95 -5.67 -6.91 -4.91
N ASP A 96 -5.88 -6.28 -6.07
CA ASP A 96 -6.14 -7.02 -7.31
C ASP A 96 -4.93 -7.82 -7.77
N LEU A 97 -3.73 -7.31 -7.56
CA LEU A 97 -2.51 -8.07 -7.78
C LEU A 97 -2.41 -9.29 -6.84
N CYS A 98 -2.76 -9.14 -5.56
CA CYS A 98 -2.80 -10.25 -4.62
C CYS A 98 -3.88 -11.28 -5.00
N LYS A 99 -5.06 -10.85 -5.47
CA LYS A 99 -6.12 -11.73 -5.99
C LYS A 99 -5.64 -12.51 -7.21
N PHE A 100 -4.94 -11.87 -8.14
CA PHE A 100 -4.38 -12.52 -9.33
C PHE A 100 -3.49 -13.71 -8.95
N TYR A 101 -2.66 -13.56 -7.91
CA TYR A 101 -1.81 -14.63 -7.38
C TYR A 101 -2.48 -15.49 -6.29
N LYS A 102 -3.79 -15.34 -6.08
CA LYS A 102 -4.59 -16.06 -5.08
C LYS A 102 -4.05 -15.93 -3.65
N ARG A 103 -3.40 -14.80 -3.32
CA ARG A 103 -2.94 -14.44 -1.97
C ARG A 103 -4.09 -13.88 -1.12
N ILE A 104 -5.11 -14.72 -0.92
CA ILE A 104 -6.34 -14.37 -0.20
C ILE A 104 -6.04 -13.96 1.25
N ASP A 105 -5.00 -14.52 1.85
CA ASP A 105 -4.52 -14.18 3.19
C ASP A 105 -4.03 -12.72 3.30
N VAL A 106 -3.43 -12.17 2.25
CA VAL A 106 -3.02 -10.76 2.16
C VAL A 106 -4.22 -9.89 1.78
N VAL A 107 -5.06 -10.35 0.84
CA VAL A 107 -6.29 -9.63 0.43
C VAL A 107 -7.18 -9.33 1.63
N LYS A 108 -7.39 -10.31 2.53
CA LYS A 108 -8.21 -10.10 3.74
C LYS A 108 -7.65 -9.02 4.66
N VAL A 109 -6.33 -8.98 4.83
CA VAL A 109 -5.66 -7.97 5.67
C VAL A 109 -5.85 -6.58 5.07
N LEU A 110 -5.60 -6.44 3.77
CA LEU A 110 -5.71 -5.16 3.07
C LEU A 110 -7.15 -4.65 3.03
N LEU A 111 -8.12 -5.51 2.70
CA LEU A 111 -9.53 -5.13 2.68
C LEU A 111 -10.02 -4.69 4.06
N LYS A 112 -9.70 -5.46 5.11
CA LYS A 112 -10.04 -5.09 6.48
C LYS A 112 -9.54 -3.69 6.82
N TRP A 113 -8.28 -3.39 6.49
CA TRP A 113 -7.74 -2.06 6.75
C TRP A 113 -8.44 -0.96 5.93
N VAL A 114 -8.71 -1.19 4.64
CA VAL A 114 -9.41 -0.23 3.78
C VAL A 114 -10.84 0.05 4.27
N GLU A 115 -11.54 -0.96 4.77
CA GLU A 115 -12.96 -0.86 5.17
C GLU A 115 -13.12 -0.37 6.61
N GLU A 116 -12.25 -0.80 7.53
CA GLU A 116 -12.41 -0.55 8.96
C GLU A 116 -11.50 0.57 9.48
N GLU A 117 -10.23 0.62 9.06
CA GLU A 117 -9.23 1.52 9.67
C GLU A 117 -9.04 2.82 8.88
N TRP A 118 -8.94 2.72 7.54
CA TRP A 118 -8.74 3.87 6.67
C TRP A 118 -9.81 4.97 6.87
N PRO A 119 -11.11 4.69 6.98
CA PRO A 119 -12.14 5.73 7.15
C PRO A 119 -12.04 6.49 8.48
N LYS A 120 -11.45 5.89 9.52
CA LYS A 120 -11.36 6.50 10.86
C LYS A 120 -10.43 7.72 10.92
N ARG A 121 -9.58 7.93 9.91
CA ARG A 121 -8.62 9.06 9.85
C ARG A 121 -9.28 10.44 9.92
N GLY A 122 -10.53 10.57 9.48
CA GLY A 122 -11.29 11.81 9.55
C GLY A 122 -11.81 12.16 10.95
N ASN A 123 -11.89 11.18 11.84
CA ASN A 123 -12.45 11.32 13.19
C ASN A 123 -11.38 11.52 14.27
N LYS A 124 -10.09 11.49 13.90
CA LYS A 124 -8.99 11.85 14.81
C LYS A 124 -8.90 13.37 14.93
N THR A 125 -9.96 14.02 15.41
CA THR A 125 -9.79 15.28 16.14
C THR A 125 -9.02 14.92 17.39
N TYR A 126 -7.74 15.30 17.44
CA TYR A 126 -6.96 15.28 18.66
C TYR A 126 -7.75 16.04 19.72
N GLN A 127 -8.41 15.32 20.63
CA GLN A 127 -8.67 15.88 21.94
C GLN A 127 -7.29 15.98 22.58
N ASN A 128 -6.79 17.21 22.66
CA ASN A 128 -5.74 17.57 23.60
C ASN A 128 -6.33 17.34 25.00
N ASP A 129 -6.22 16.12 25.49
CA ASP A 129 -6.40 15.84 26.91
C ASP A 129 -5.06 16.13 27.60
N PHE A 130 -5.00 17.36 28.12
CA PHE A 130 -4.18 17.92 29.21
C PHE A 130 -2.70 17.51 29.36
#